data_AF-A0A6V7M830-F1
#
_entry.id   AF-A0A6V7M830-F1
#
_cell.length_a   1.000
_cell.length_b   1.000
_cell.length_c   1.000
_cell.angle_alpha   90.00
_cell.angle_beta   90.00
_cell.angle_gamma   90.00
#
_symmetry.space_group_name_H-M   'P 1'
#
loop_
_entity.id
_entity.type
_entity.pdbx_description
1 polymer ?
#
loop_
_entity_poly.entity_id
_entity_poly.type
_entity_poly.pdbx_seq_one_letter_code
_entity_poly.pdbx_strand_id
1 'polypeptide(L)'
;INKFLWMVRIGGSTEAGKSITEWNYYNPSGEFRVDKDGSPTLLNCLMYKMCYYKFGQVYTEGGKPSGYDRVRNMEIGNKDFELETLEEAYTTEHWLVRIYKVKDLKNRGN
;
A
#
# COMPACT_ATOMS: atom_id res chain seq x y z
N ILE A 1 -1.31 -8.20 -2.67
CA ILE A 1 -2.45 -7.35 -2.22
C ILE A 1 -3.83 -8.01 -2.40
N ASN A 2 -4.05 -9.04 -3.24
CA ASN A 2 -5.40 -9.61 -3.49
C ASN A 2 -6.17 -10.09 -2.23
N LYS A 3 -5.47 -10.42 -1.13
CA LYS A 3 -6.09 -10.81 0.15
C LYS A 3 -6.40 -9.62 1.08
N PHE A 4 -6.16 -8.39 0.66
CA PHE A 4 -6.27 -7.20 1.52
C PHE A 4 -7.67 -6.99 2.09
N LEU A 5 -8.72 -7.09 1.27
CA LEU A 5 -10.10 -6.90 1.75
C LEU A 5 -10.50 -7.93 2.81
N TRP A 6 -9.96 -9.15 2.76
CA TRP A 6 -10.16 -10.12 3.85
C TRP A 6 -9.55 -9.64 5.16
N MET A 7 -8.35 -9.03 5.12
CA MET A 7 -7.73 -8.45 6.31
C MET A 7 -8.59 -7.31 6.89
N VAL A 8 -9.16 -6.46 6.02
CA VAL A 8 -10.06 -5.37 6.42
C VAL A 8 -11.33 -5.91 7.08
N ARG A 9 -11.98 -6.91 6.48
CA ARG A 9 -13.17 -7.58 7.03
C ARG A 9 -12.91 -8.22 8.39
N ILE A 10 -11.78 -8.90 8.53
CA ILE A 10 -11.38 -9.56 9.78
C ILE A 10 -11.03 -8.52 10.86
N GLY A 11 -10.28 -7.47 10.51
CA GLY A 11 -9.93 -6.41 11.47
C GLY A 11 -11.17 -5.63 11.94
N GLY A 12 -12.05 -5.27 11.01
CA GLY A 12 -13.25 -4.49 11.26
C GLY A 12 -14.37 -5.22 12.01
N SER A 13 -14.30 -6.54 12.15
CA SER A 13 -15.31 -7.32 12.88
C SER A 13 -15.13 -7.32 14.40
N THR A 14 -14.03 -6.72 14.91
CA THR A 14 -13.71 -6.65 16.33
C THR A 14 -14.06 -5.28 16.92
N GLU A 15 -14.34 -5.21 18.23
CA GLU A 15 -14.63 -3.91 18.88
C GLU A 15 -13.46 -2.93 18.77
N ALA A 16 -12.22 -3.43 18.87
CA ALA A 16 -11.01 -2.61 18.71
C ALA A 16 -10.84 -2.07 17.27
N GLY A 17 -11.38 -2.78 16.28
CA GLY A 17 -11.30 -2.44 14.87
C GLY A 17 -12.56 -1.76 14.31
N LYS A 18 -13.50 -1.34 15.15
CA LYS A 18 -14.79 -0.75 14.73
C LYS A 18 -14.68 0.47 13.82
N SER A 19 -13.54 1.16 13.84
CA SER A 19 -13.21 2.27 12.93
C SER A 19 -12.80 1.81 11.52
N ILE A 20 -12.55 0.52 11.31
CA ILE A 20 -12.15 -0.06 10.04
C ILE A 20 -13.40 -0.49 9.27
N THR A 21 -13.81 0.33 8.31
CA THR A 21 -14.96 0.04 7.45
C THR A 21 -14.48 -0.31 6.05
N GLU A 22 -14.91 -1.46 5.53
CA GLU A 22 -14.56 -1.94 4.19
C GLU A 22 -14.86 -0.90 3.10
N TRP A 23 -16.01 -0.22 3.18
CA TRP A 23 -16.44 0.78 2.20
C TRP A 23 -15.46 1.96 2.06
N ASN A 24 -14.71 2.29 3.10
CA ASN A 24 -13.73 3.37 3.07
C ASN A 24 -12.56 3.10 2.11
N TYR A 25 -12.35 1.83 1.71
CA TYR A 25 -11.29 1.42 0.79
C TYR A 25 -11.72 1.38 -0.68
N TYR A 26 -12.99 1.67 -0.96
CA TYR A 26 -13.51 1.82 -2.32
C TYR A 26 -13.56 3.29 -2.72
N ASN A 27 -13.48 3.56 -4.02
CA ASN A 27 -13.71 4.89 -4.55
C ASN A 27 -15.23 5.22 -4.56
N PRO A 28 -15.63 6.48 -4.88
CA PRO A 28 -17.05 6.85 -4.93
C PRO A 28 -17.91 6.03 -5.89
N SER A 29 -17.29 5.41 -6.91
CA SER A 29 -17.94 4.51 -7.87
C SER A 29 -18.08 3.08 -7.36
N GLY A 30 -17.60 2.77 -6.15
CA GLY A 30 -17.63 1.44 -5.56
C GLY A 30 -16.55 0.49 -6.10
N GLU A 31 -15.50 1.02 -6.72
CA GLU A 31 -14.39 0.24 -7.29
C GLU A 31 -13.19 0.17 -6.33
N PHE A 32 -12.54 -0.98 -6.28
CA PHE A 32 -11.29 -1.18 -5.54
C PHE A 32 -10.09 -0.96 -6.47
N ARG A 33 -9.55 0.28 -6.49
CA ARG A 33 -8.46 0.68 -7.38
C ARG A 33 -7.21 1.10 -6.63
N VAL A 34 -6.04 0.84 -7.21
CA VAL A 34 -4.73 1.24 -6.65
C VAL A 34 -4.08 2.40 -7.41
N ASP A 35 -4.75 2.87 -8.45
CA ASP A 35 -4.37 4.03 -9.24
C ASP A 35 -4.81 5.32 -8.57
N LYS A 36 -4.68 6.45 -9.29
CA LYS A 36 -5.05 7.78 -8.81
C LYS A 36 -6.53 7.91 -8.42
N ASP A 37 -7.39 7.05 -8.94
CA ASP A 37 -8.83 7.04 -8.67
C ASP A 37 -9.17 6.09 -7.49
N GLY A 38 -8.15 5.52 -6.83
CA GLY A 38 -8.28 4.78 -5.58
C GLY A 38 -8.67 5.66 -4.40
N SER A 39 -9.26 5.05 -3.36
CA SER A 39 -9.69 5.83 -2.19
C SER A 39 -8.49 6.41 -1.43
N PRO A 40 -8.61 7.62 -0.87
CA PRO A 40 -7.54 8.19 -0.03
C PRO A 40 -7.17 7.29 1.14
N THR A 41 -8.13 6.58 1.72
CA THR A 41 -7.89 5.59 2.79
C THR A 41 -6.99 4.46 2.31
N LEU A 42 -7.21 3.93 1.10
CA LEU A 42 -6.41 2.87 0.53
C LEU A 42 -5.00 3.35 0.17
N LEU A 43 -4.88 4.48 -0.54
CA LEU A 43 -3.59 5.02 -0.97
C LEU A 43 -2.70 5.45 0.21
N ASN A 44 -3.28 5.73 1.38
CA ASN A 44 -2.56 6.07 2.60
C ASN A 44 -2.39 4.92 3.59
N CYS A 45 -2.98 3.74 3.34
CA CYS A 45 -2.91 2.63 4.29
C CYS A 45 -1.50 2.03 4.37
N LEU A 46 -1.17 1.45 5.52
CA LEU A 46 0.15 0.87 5.76
C LEU A 46 0.49 -0.23 4.74
N MET A 47 -0.48 -1.08 4.38
CA MET A 47 -0.27 -2.14 3.40
C MET A 47 0.10 -1.59 2.02
N TYR A 48 -0.57 -0.53 1.55
CA TYR A 48 -0.24 0.12 0.29
C TYR A 48 1.18 0.67 0.31
N LYS A 49 1.51 1.42 1.37
CA LYS A 49 2.85 2.00 1.54
C LYS A 49 3.94 0.94 1.58
N MET A 50 3.74 -0.16 2.31
CA MET A 50 4.70 -1.26 2.37
C MET A 50 4.84 -2.02 1.04
N CYS A 51 3.77 -2.24 0.28
CA CYS A 51 3.91 -2.95 -1.00
C CYS A 51 4.56 -2.09 -2.08
N TYR A 52 4.22 -0.80 -2.14
CA TYR A 52 4.61 0.10 -3.22
C TYR A 52 5.76 1.04 -2.89
N TYR A 53 6.44 0.90 -1.75
CA TYR A 53 7.59 1.74 -1.41
C TYR A 53 8.66 1.67 -2.51
N LYS A 54 9.07 2.84 -3.04
CA LYS A 54 9.98 3.01 -4.20
C LYS A 54 9.53 2.33 -5.51
N PHE A 55 8.34 1.74 -5.56
CA PHE A 55 7.84 1.04 -6.75
C PHE A 55 7.52 2.01 -7.90
N GLY A 56 7.19 3.27 -7.60
CA GLY A 56 6.91 4.32 -8.59
C GLY A 56 8.05 4.60 -9.57
N GLN A 57 9.29 4.23 -9.22
CA GLN A 57 10.50 4.42 -10.02
C GLN A 57 10.87 3.18 -10.84
N VAL A 58 10.19 2.05 -10.64
CA VAL A 58 10.51 0.77 -11.29
C VAL A 58 9.76 0.64 -12.62
N TYR A 59 10.50 0.28 -13.67
CA TYR A 59 9.91 -0.12 -14.95
C TYR A 59 9.71 -1.63 -14.96
N THR A 60 8.46 -2.06 -14.84
CA THR A 60 8.08 -3.49 -14.77
C THR A 60 7.76 -4.09 -16.14
N GLU A 61 7.44 -3.26 -17.14
CA GLU A 61 7.04 -3.69 -18.47
C GLU A 61 7.39 -2.62 -19.52
N GLY A 62 7.91 -3.05 -20.67
CA GLY A 62 8.21 -2.15 -21.79
C GLY A 62 6.94 -1.52 -22.37
N GLY A 63 6.97 -0.21 -22.63
CA GLY A 63 5.81 0.52 -23.15
C GLY A 63 4.74 0.89 -22.12
N LYS A 64 4.96 0.57 -20.84
CA LYS A 64 4.13 1.02 -19.71
C LYS A 64 4.86 2.11 -18.91
N PRO A 65 4.14 2.99 -18.20
CA PRO A 65 4.76 3.95 -17.30
C PRO A 65 5.47 3.25 -16.13
N SER A 66 6.37 3.97 -15.45
CA SER A 66 6.99 3.48 -14.22
C SER A 66 5.93 3.29 -13.11
N GLY A 67 6.14 2.31 -12.23
CA GLY A 67 5.17 1.98 -11.18
C GLY A 67 3.91 1.27 -11.70
N TYR A 68 4.03 0.51 -12.80
CA TYR A 68 2.93 -0.27 -13.35
C TYR A 68 2.80 -1.62 -12.62
N ASP A 69 1.67 -1.85 -11.93
CA ASP A 69 1.34 -3.13 -11.31
C ASP A 69 0.76 -4.08 -12.36
N ARG A 70 1.57 -5.06 -12.77
CA ARG A 70 1.21 -6.07 -13.79
C ARG A 70 0.06 -7.00 -13.39
N VAL A 71 -0.18 -7.20 -12.09
CA VAL A 71 -1.29 -8.06 -11.63
C VAL A 71 -2.61 -7.30 -11.69
N ARG A 72 -2.59 -5.98 -11.47
CA ARG A 72 -3.78 -5.12 -11.52
C ARG A 72 -3.98 -4.42 -12.86
N ASN A 73 -2.97 -4.44 -13.73
CA ASN A 73 -2.93 -3.71 -14.99
C ASN A 73 -3.15 -2.20 -14.83
N MET A 74 -2.63 -1.62 -13.75
CA MET A 74 -2.82 -0.22 -13.37
C MET A 74 -1.50 0.44 -12.99
N GLU A 75 -1.37 1.73 -13.30
CA GLU A 75 -0.32 2.59 -12.76
C GLU A 75 -0.69 2.99 -11.33
N ILE A 76 0.24 2.91 -10.39
CA ILE A 76 -0.04 3.23 -8.99
C ILE A 76 -0.36 4.72 -8.79
N GLY A 77 -1.32 5.01 -7.91
CA GLY A 77 -1.79 6.37 -7.64
C GLY A 77 -0.79 7.26 -6.90
N ASN A 78 -0.07 6.70 -5.93
CA ASN A 78 0.95 7.46 -5.18
C ASN A 78 2.33 6.86 -5.41
N LYS A 79 3.18 7.59 -6.17
CA LYS A 79 4.52 7.14 -6.55
C LYS A 79 5.61 7.55 -5.56
N ASP A 80 5.43 8.69 -4.91
CA ASP A 80 6.46 9.35 -4.12
C ASP A 80 5.96 9.54 -2.68
N PHE A 81 6.38 8.64 -1.81
CA PHE A 81 6.11 8.72 -0.38
C PHE A 81 7.23 8.06 0.41
N GLU A 82 7.40 8.51 1.65
CA GLU A 82 8.39 7.96 2.57
C GLU A 82 7.74 7.17 3.71
N LEU A 83 8.52 6.23 4.26
CA LEU A 83 8.13 5.45 5.43
C LEU A 83 8.69 6.10 6.69
N GLU A 84 7.78 6.65 7.51
CA GLU A 84 8.17 7.36 8.73
C GLU A 84 8.59 6.40 9.85
N THR A 85 7.83 5.33 10.06
CA THR A 85 7.98 4.39 11.19
C THR A 85 8.63 3.07 10.80
N LEU A 86 8.85 2.84 9.50
CA LEU A 86 9.46 1.63 8.97
C LEU A 86 10.71 1.98 8.14
N GLU A 87 11.65 1.05 8.07
CA GLU A 87 12.76 1.05 7.12
C GLU A 87 12.76 -0.24 6.30
N GLU A 88 13.14 -0.15 5.03
CA GLU A 88 13.31 -1.31 4.17
C GLU A 88 14.56 -2.09 4.62
N ALA A 89 14.35 -3.32 5.10
CA ALA A 89 15.44 -4.19 5.55
C ALA A 89 15.94 -5.11 4.43
N TYR A 90 15.02 -5.61 3.60
CA TYR A 90 15.35 -6.48 2.47
C TYR A 90 14.22 -6.52 1.45
N THR A 91 14.54 -6.55 0.16
CA THR A 91 13.60 -6.79 -0.93
C THR A 91 14.21 -7.82 -1.88
N THR A 92 13.45 -8.84 -2.27
CA THR A 92 13.95 -9.88 -3.19
C THR A 92 14.18 -9.32 -4.60
N GLU A 93 15.02 -9.99 -5.38
CA GLU A 93 15.39 -9.58 -6.75
C GLU A 93 14.18 -9.24 -7.64
N HIS A 94 13.16 -10.10 -7.62
CA HIS A 94 11.92 -9.90 -8.39
C HIS A 94 10.80 -9.23 -7.60
N TRP A 95 11.11 -8.64 -6.44
CA TRP A 95 10.18 -7.86 -5.60
C TRP A 95 8.94 -8.65 -5.15
N LEU A 96 9.06 -9.98 -5.07
CA LEU A 96 8.00 -10.87 -4.59
C LEU A 96 7.83 -10.78 -3.07
N VAL A 97 8.93 -10.58 -2.34
CA VAL A 97 8.94 -10.49 -0.88
C VAL A 97 9.69 -9.24 -0.45
N ARG A 98 9.09 -8.50 0.48
CA ARG A 98 9.64 -7.27 1.06
C ARG A 98 9.59 -7.37 2.58
N ILE A 99 10.72 -7.12 3.21
CA ILE A 99 10.90 -7.19 4.65
C ILE A 99 11.20 -5.79 5.14
N TYR A 100 10.41 -5.34 6.11
CA TYR A 100 10.53 -4.04 6.74
C TYR A 100 10.90 -4.20 8.20
N LYS A 101 11.80 -3.37 8.69
CA LYS A 101 12.12 -3.25 10.10
C LYS A 101 11.38 -2.05 10.68
N VAL A 102 10.81 -2.23 11.86
CA VAL A 102 10.21 -1.13 12.63
C VAL A 102 11.33 -0.27 13.19
N LYS A 103 11.26 1.04 12.95
CA LYS A 103 12.22 2.00 13.50
C LYS A 103 12.03 2.14 15.00
N ASP A 104 13.13 2.43 15.69
CA ASP A 104 13.08 2.79 17.11
C ASP A 104 12.29 4.09 17.31
N LEU A 105 11.79 4.30 18.53
CA LEU A 105 11.17 5.57 18.90
C LEU A 105 12.17 6.71 18.68
N LYS A 106 11.66 7.86 18.23
CA LYS A 106 12.50 9.05 18.05
C LYS A 106 13.16 9.40 19.38
N ASN A 107 14.47 9.66 19.33
CA ASN A 107 15.28 10.01 20.50
C ASN A 107 14.79 11.29 21.23
N ARG A 108 13.98 12.12 20.56
CA ARG A 108 13.25 13.24 21.17
C ARG A 108 11.81 13.20 20.66
N GLY A 109 10.85 13.15 21.60
CA GLY A 109 9.42 13.24 21.28
C GLY A 109 9.10 14.67 20.87
N ASN A 110 8.71 14.86 19.61
CA ASN A 110 7.91 16.00 19.16
C ASN A 110 6.58 15.44 18.67
#